data_AF-G0N3X2-F1
#
_entry.id   AF-G0N3X2-F1
#
_cell.length_a   1.000
_cell.length_b   1.000
_cell.length_c   1.000
_cell.angle_alpha   90.00
_cell.angle_beta   90.00
_cell.angle_gamma   90.00
#
_symmetry.space_group_name_H-M   'P 1'
#
loop_
_entity.id
_entity.type
_entity.pdbx_description
1 polymer ?
#
loop_
_entity_poly.entity_id
_entity_poly.type
_entity_poly.pdbx_seq_one_letter_code
_entity_poly.pdbx_strand_id
1 'polypeptide(L)'
;MSKRKLVQNSRGYDIQTRKVEDHKMWLFIASRIRPTFETPTDMNCIRIFRETEKTWKDFVYLYDAKKPHTFYKRRFSTVLVGKIEKAPFDDLEKLNLHWALGVTIKKEYLDKIEASHEVICDDNSYVIRFKGMNTFEDWPEDPIAPLEPILDYESDCEISSEDLKRILERERGLIRQRATGKAPASAVPQLTLPAPL
;
A
#
# COMPACT_ATOMS: atom_id res chain seq x y z
N MET A 1 7.49 -36.86 41.72
CA MET A 1 8.09 -35.76 40.91
C MET A 1 7.11 -35.39 39.80
N SER A 2 6.46 -34.23 39.90
CA SER A 2 5.36 -33.84 39.00
C SER A 2 5.90 -32.96 37.86
N LYS A 3 5.84 -33.45 36.62
CA LYS A 3 6.19 -32.68 35.42
C LYS A 3 5.03 -31.72 35.11
N ARG A 4 5.15 -30.46 35.53
CA ARG A 4 4.27 -29.38 35.06
C ARG A 4 4.56 -29.14 33.57
N LYS A 5 3.61 -29.53 32.70
CA LYS A 5 3.60 -29.14 31.29
C LYS A 5 3.45 -27.62 31.23
N LEU A 6 4.44 -26.97 30.60
CA LEU A 6 4.40 -25.57 30.22
C LEU A 6 3.32 -25.40 29.12
N VAL A 7 2.09 -25.07 29.49
CA VAL A 7 1.09 -24.57 28.55
C VAL A 7 1.39 -23.08 28.35
N GLN A 8 2.36 -22.77 27.50
CA GLN A 8 2.65 -21.39 27.11
C GLN A 8 2.06 -21.10 25.71
N ASN A 9 1.01 -20.29 25.72
CA ASN A 9 0.91 -19.06 24.92
C ASN A 9 0.76 -19.13 23.37
N SER A 10 0.04 -20.12 22.83
CA SER A 10 -0.27 -20.17 21.39
C SER A 10 -1.14 -19.01 20.89
N ARG A 11 -2.09 -18.51 21.71
CA ARG A 11 -2.95 -17.35 21.36
C ARG A 11 -2.18 -16.04 21.23
N GLY A 12 -1.19 -15.80 22.10
CA GLY A 12 -0.37 -14.58 22.04
C GLY A 12 0.49 -14.52 20.77
N TYR A 13 1.04 -15.65 20.36
CA TYR A 13 1.82 -15.78 19.12
C TYR A 13 0.97 -15.57 17.87
N ASP A 14 -0.27 -16.09 17.85
CA ASP A 14 -1.21 -15.90 16.73
C ASP A 14 -1.66 -14.43 16.60
N ILE A 15 -1.90 -13.73 17.72
CA ILE A 15 -2.26 -12.30 17.69
C ILE A 15 -1.10 -11.45 17.15
N GLN A 16 0.13 -11.74 17.58
CA GLN A 16 1.30 -10.97 17.13
C GLN A 16 1.61 -11.21 15.65
N THR A 17 1.52 -12.45 15.19
CA THR A 17 1.72 -12.77 13.76
C THR A 17 0.65 -12.12 12.88
N ARG A 18 -0.62 -12.11 13.31
CA ARG A 18 -1.70 -11.39 12.60
C ARG A 18 -1.45 -9.88 12.51
N LYS A 19 -0.98 -9.24 13.59
CA LYS A 19 -0.64 -7.80 13.56
C LYS A 19 0.49 -7.50 12.56
N VAL A 20 1.50 -8.36 12.49
CA VAL A 20 2.60 -8.24 11.53
C VAL A 20 2.09 -8.42 10.10
N GLU A 21 1.22 -9.39 9.85
CA GLU A 21 0.60 -9.59 8.53
C GLU A 21 -0.28 -8.40 8.13
N ASP A 22 -1.15 -7.92 9.02
CA ASP A 22 -2.00 -6.75 8.78
C ASP A 22 -1.15 -5.51 8.46
N HIS A 23 -0.03 -5.31 9.17
CA HIS A 23 0.92 -4.22 8.87
C HIS A 23 1.56 -4.36 7.48
N LYS A 24 2.00 -5.57 7.10
CA LYS A 24 2.53 -5.82 5.75
C LYS A 24 1.49 -5.55 4.67
N MET A 25 0.23 -5.93 4.89
CA MET A 25 -0.87 -5.64 3.97
C MET A 25 -1.07 -4.13 3.81
N TRP A 26 -1.05 -3.37 4.90
CA TRP A 26 -1.14 -1.91 4.85
C TRP A 26 0.00 -1.29 4.03
N LEU A 27 1.24 -1.71 4.27
CA LEU A 27 2.41 -1.23 3.51
C LEU A 27 2.29 -1.54 2.01
N PHE A 28 1.78 -2.74 1.69
CA PHE A 28 1.56 -3.14 0.31
C PHE A 28 0.49 -2.28 -0.36
N ILE A 29 -0.66 -2.04 0.28
CA ILE A 29 -1.71 -1.19 -0.30
C ILE A 29 -1.20 0.25 -0.46
N ALA A 30 -0.50 0.78 0.54
CA ALA A 30 0.10 2.10 0.48
C ALA A 30 1.11 2.25 -0.69
N SER A 31 1.87 1.19 -1.01
CA SER A 31 2.77 1.20 -2.17
C SER A 31 2.04 1.12 -3.51
N ARG A 32 0.81 0.59 -3.54
CA ARG A 32 0.01 0.45 -4.77
C ARG A 32 -0.84 1.68 -5.10
N ILE A 33 -1.15 2.52 -4.12
CA ILE A 33 -1.85 3.80 -4.33
C ILE A 33 -0.90 4.97 -4.63
N ARG A 34 0.40 4.75 -4.45
CA ARG A 34 1.44 5.70 -4.87
C ARG A 34 1.99 5.30 -6.24
N PRO A 35 2.34 6.27 -7.09
CA PRO A 35 3.08 6.03 -8.32
C PRO A 35 4.35 5.22 -8.07
N THR A 36 4.69 4.38 -9.04
CA THR A 36 5.94 3.59 -9.02
C THR A 36 7.15 4.51 -9.17
N PHE A 37 8.34 4.01 -8.83
CA PHE A 37 9.62 4.77 -8.87
C PHE A 37 9.99 5.40 -10.23
N GLU A 38 9.23 5.12 -11.28
CA GLU A 38 9.48 5.62 -12.64
C GLU A 38 8.76 6.95 -12.94
N THR A 39 7.80 7.35 -12.12
CA THR A 39 7.22 8.70 -12.22
C THR A 39 8.16 9.73 -11.58
N PRO A 40 8.27 10.95 -12.14
CA PRO A 40 9.07 12.02 -11.56
C PRO A 40 8.76 12.20 -10.07
N THR A 41 9.80 12.14 -9.24
CA THR A 41 9.77 12.17 -7.76
C THR A 41 9.00 13.35 -7.16
N ASP A 42 8.78 14.39 -7.97
CA ASP A 42 8.13 15.64 -7.58
C ASP A 42 6.59 15.51 -7.50
N MET A 43 6.05 14.40 -8.01
CA MET A 43 4.62 14.11 -8.00
C MET A 43 4.33 13.03 -6.95
N ASN A 44 4.20 13.46 -5.69
CA ASN A 44 3.64 12.64 -4.60
C ASN A 44 2.13 12.40 -4.81
N CYS A 45 1.75 12.03 -6.03
CA CYS A 45 0.39 11.81 -6.46
C CYS A 45 -0.17 10.56 -5.79
N ILE A 46 -1.48 10.51 -5.58
CA ILE A 46 -2.21 9.31 -5.22
C ILE A 46 -3.09 8.89 -6.39
N ARG A 47 -3.24 7.58 -6.59
CA ARG A 47 -4.12 7.00 -7.60
C ARG A 47 -5.16 6.09 -6.95
N ILE A 48 -6.24 5.80 -7.66
CA ILE A 48 -7.30 4.91 -7.17
C ILE A 48 -6.73 3.50 -7.06
N PHE A 49 -7.05 2.84 -5.95
CA PHE A 49 -6.67 1.45 -5.74
C PHE A 49 -7.60 0.52 -6.53
N ARG A 50 -7.07 -0.10 -7.57
CA ARG A 50 -7.81 -1.09 -8.37
C ARG A 50 -7.31 -2.49 -8.02
N GLU A 51 -8.14 -3.25 -7.30
CA GLU A 51 -7.82 -4.64 -6.95
C GLU A 51 -7.94 -5.53 -8.19
N THR A 52 -6.83 -6.11 -8.65
CA THR A 52 -6.83 -7.13 -9.72
C THR A 52 -6.67 -8.53 -9.14
N GLU A 53 -6.88 -9.57 -9.96
CA GLU A 53 -6.63 -10.95 -9.54
C GLU A 53 -5.15 -11.19 -9.15
N LYS A 54 -4.22 -10.40 -9.72
CA LYS A 54 -2.78 -10.49 -9.47
C LYS A 54 -2.35 -9.78 -8.20
N THR A 55 -3.06 -8.74 -7.76
CA THR A 55 -2.70 -7.91 -6.60
C THR A 55 -2.31 -8.73 -5.36
N TRP A 56 -3.11 -9.72 -4.99
CA TRP A 56 -2.81 -10.54 -3.81
C TRP A 56 -1.85 -11.70 -4.07
N LYS A 57 -1.67 -12.11 -5.33
CA LYS A 57 -0.61 -13.04 -5.73
C LYS A 57 0.76 -12.35 -5.58
N ASP A 58 0.85 -11.09 -6.01
CA ASP A 58 2.04 -10.26 -5.86
C ASP A 58 2.37 -10.03 -4.38
N PHE A 59 1.36 -9.72 -3.54
CA PHE A 59 1.56 -9.62 -2.10
C PHE A 59 2.19 -10.89 -1.50
N VAL A 60 1.64 -12.07 -1.84
CA VAL A 60 2.15 -13.35 -1.34
C VAL A 60 3.61 -13.55 -1.74
N TYR A 61 3.95 -13.23 -2.99
CA TYR A 61 5.31 -13.34 -3.51
C TYR A 61 6.28 -12.34 -2.85
N LEU A 62 5.91 -11.05 -2.78
CA LEU A 62 6.76 -9.96 -2.30
C LEU A 62 7.06 -10.07 -0.80
N TYR A 63 6.08 -10.50 0.00
CA TYR A 63 6.19 -10.52 1.46
C TYR A 63 6.50 -11.90 2.05
N ASP A 64 6.76 -12.89 1.20
CA ASP A 64 6.91 -14.31 1.58
C ASP A 64 5.77 -14.77 2.50
N ALA A 65 4.54 -14.44 2.09
CA ALA A 65 3.37 -14.61 2.92
C ALA A 65 2.97 -16.09 3.01
N LYS A 66 2.58 -16.55 4.20
CA LYS A 66 2.39 -17.99 4.47
C LYS A 66 1.04 -18.53 4.01
N LYS A 67 0.06 -17.65 3.79
CA LYS A 67 -1.32 -18.03 3.46
C LYS A 67 -1.58 -17.80 1.96
N PRO A 68 -2.58 -18.45 1.35
CA PRO A 68 -2.92 -18.22 -0.04
C PRO A 68 -3.45 -16.80 -0.27
N HIS A 69 -3.27 -16.27 -1.47
CA HIS A 69 -3.74 -14.94 -1.90
C HIS A 69 -5.22 -14.68 -1.58
N THR A 70 -6.09 -15.68 -1.73
CA THR A 70 -7.53 -15.60 -1.39
C THR A 70 -7.80 -15.28 0.08
N PHE A 71 -6.93 -15.73 0.99
CA PHE A 71 -7.01 -15.38 2.41
C PHE A 71 -6.79 -13.87 2.61
N TYR A 72 -5.74 -13.32 1.99
CA TYR A 72 -5.37 -11.92 2.15
C TYR A 72 -6.38 -10.99 1.49
N LYS A 73 -6.88 -11.34 0.29
CA LYS A 73 -8.01 -10.66 -0.35
C LYS A 73 -9.21 -10.53 0.60
N ARG A 74 -9.67 -11.66 1.13
CA ARG A 74 -10.81 -11.68 2.07
C ARG A 74 -10.50 -10.91 3.35
N ARG A 75 -9.30 -11.04 3.90
CA ARG A 75 -8.88 -10.33 5.12
C ARG A 75 -8.90 -8.83 4.93
N PHE A 76 -8.45 -8.36 3.76
CA PHE A 76 -8.45 -6.94 3.43
C PHE A 76 -9.87 -6.40 3.36
N SER A 77 -10.70 -6.97 2.48
CA SER A 77 -12.07 -6.49 2.23
C SER A 77 -12.98 -6.57 3.45
N THR A 78 -12.87 -7.65 4.24
CA THR A 78 -13.79 -7.87 5.38
C THR A 78 -13.33 -7.26 6.69
N VAL A 79 -12.04 -6.94 6.86
CA VAL A 79 -11.51 -6.48 8.15
C VAL A 79 -10.63 -5.24 8.08
N LEU A 80 -9.70 -5.16 7.14
CA LEU A 80 -8.75 -4.03 7.12
C LEU A 80 -9.40 -2.76 6.59
N VAL A 81 -10.22 -2.85 5.55
CA VAL A 81 -10.92 -1.69 4.95
C VAL A 81 -11.69 -0.88 6.01
N GLY A 82 -12.45 -1.53 6.90
CA GLY A 82 -13.16 -0.83 7.99
C GLY A 82 -12.28 -0.27 9.12
N LYS A 83 -10.95 -0.45 9.02
CA LYS A 83 -9.95 -0.10 10.04
C LYS A 83 -8.84 0.81 9.51
N ILE A 84 -9.06 1.52 8.40
CA ILE A 84 -8.10 2.50 7.85
C ILE A 84 -7.61 3.47 8.93
N GLU A 85 -8.50 3.99 9.77
CA GLU A 85 -8.17 4.94 10.84
C GLU A 85 -7.23 4.35 11.92
N LYS A 86 -7.21 3.02 12.04
CA LYS A 86 -6.33 2.26 12.95
C LYS A 86 -5.07 1.75 12.25
N ALA A 87 -4.88 2.08 10.97
CA ALA A 87 -3.67 1.75 10.25
C ALA A 87 -2.47 2.47 10.89
N PRO A 88 -1.27 1.86 10.87
CA PRO A 88 -0.07 2.39 11.49
C PRO A 88 0.59 3.46 10.60
N PHE A 89 -0.20 4.47 10.24
CA PHE A 89 0.13 5.55 9.33
C PHE A 89 -0.19 6.90 9.96
N ASP A 90 0.37 7.97 9.41
CA ASP A 90 -0.04 9.32 9.78
C ASP A 90 -1.43 9.67 9.23
N ASP A 91 -1.96 10.83 9.61
CA ASP A 91 -3.33 11.20 9.26
C ASP A 91 -3.47 11.52 7.75
N LEU A 92 -2.40 12.01 7.10
CA LEU A 92 -2.35 12.27 5.66
C LEU A 92 -2.37 10.96 4.85
N GLU A 93 -1.59 9.97 5.26
CA GLU A 93 -1.55 8.65 4.65
C GLU A 93 -2.90 7.90 4.80
N LYS A 94 -3.60 8.10 5.92
CA LYS A 94 -4.96 7.57 6.09
C LYS A 94 -5.96 8.26 5.18
N LEU A 95 -5.86 9.59 4.99
CA LEU A 95 -6.68 10.33 4.03
C LEU A 95 -6.45 9.84 2.59
N ASN A 96 -5.19 9.63 2.21
CA ASN A 96 -4.82 9.01 0.93
C ASN A 96 -5.50 7.64 0.76
N LEU A 97 -5.54 6.81 1.80
CA LEU A 97 -6.21 5.50 1.76
C LEU A 97 -7.74 5.63 1.64
N HIS A 98 -8.37 6.54 2.37
CA HIS A 98 -9.82 6.78 2.28
C HIS A 98 -10.22 7.19 0.86
N TRP A 99 -9.47 8.12 0.27
CA TRP A 99 -9.70 8.57 -1.10
C TRP A 99 -9.42 7.47 -2.12
N ALA A 100 -8.24 6.84 -2.07
CA ALA A 100 -7.83 5.85 -3.06
C ALA A 100 -8.68 4.57 -3.05
N LEU A 101 -9.19 4.17 -1.88
CA LEU A 101 -10.03 2.98 -1.75
C LEU A 101 -11.53 3.28 -1.94
N GLY A 102 -11.93 4.55 -2.01
CA GLY A 102 -13.35 4.93 -2.04
C GLY A 102 -14.08 4.44 -0.79
N VAL A 103 -13.53 4.76 0.38
CA VAL A 103 -14.08 4.30 1.67
C VAL A 103 -14.48 5.51 2.50
N THR A 104 -15.73 5.49 2.98
CA THR A 104 -16.27 6.56 3.84
C THR A 104 -15.40 6.78 5.07
N ILE A 105 -15.18 8.05 5.42
CA ILE A 105 -14.50 8.43 6.65
C ILE A 105 -15.49 8.40 7.82
N LYS A 106 -15.09 7.92 9.00
CA LYS A 106 -15.98 8.03 10.16
C LYS A 106 -15.95 9.45 10.70
N LYS A 107 -17.12 9.91 11.11
CA LYS A 107 -17.31 11.26 11.66
C LYS A 107 -16.35 11.54 12.82
N GLU A 108 -16.17 10.59 13.75
CA GLU A 108 -15.30 10.79 14.91
C GLU A 108 -13.83 11.01 14.52
N TYR A 109 -13.39 10.41 13.40
CA TYR A 109 -12.04 10.60 12.89
C TYR A 109 -11.94 11.90 12.08
N LEU A 110 -12.96 12.23 11.28
CA LEU A 110 -13.03 13.49 10.53
C LEU A 110 -12.94 14.70 11.47
N ASP A 111 -13.74 14.73 12.54
CA ASP A 111 -13.77 15.82 13.53
C ASP A 111 -12.38 16.09 14.15
N LYS A 112 -11.51 15.06 14.23
CA LYS A 112 -10.14 15.19 14.75
C LYS A 112 -9.20 15.88 13.76
N ILE A 113 -9.34 15.61 12.47
CA ILE A 113 -8.32 15.95 11.46
C ILE A 113 -8.75 17.07 10.50
N GLU A 114 -10.04 17.38 10.45
CA GLU A 114 -10.63 18.36 9.53
C GLU A 114 -9.93 19.72 9.61
N ALA A 115 -9.74 20.25 10.83
CA ALA A 115 -9.13 21.56 11.04
C ALA A 115 -7.64 21.63 10.63
N SER A 116 -6.91 20.52 10.73
CA SER A 116 -5.47 20.49 10.41
C SER A 116 -5.19 20.20 8.94
N HIS A 117 -6.09 19.49 8.27
CA HIS A 117 -5.91 19.01 6.90
C HIS A 117 -6.93 19.58 5.91
N GLU A 118 -7.81 20.50 6.32
CA GLU A 118 -8.82 21.15 5.45
C GLU A 118 -9.59 20.11 4.61
N VAL A 119 -10.08 19.07 5.29
CA VAL A 119 -10.72 17.90 4.65
C VAL A 119 -12.12 18.26 4.19
N ILE A 120 -12.45 17.88 2.96
CA ILE A 120 -13.77 18.10 2.36
C ILE A 120 -14.31 16.77 1.86
N CYS A 121 -15.54 16.48 2.28
CA CYS A 121 -16.27 15.26 1.96
C CYS A 121 -17.53 15.55 1.13
N ASP A 122 -18.02 14.52 0.45
CA ASP A 122 -19.36 14.52 -0.15
C ASP A 122 -20.46 14.25 0.91
N ASP A 123 -21.72 14.27 0.47
CA ASP A 123 -22.89 14.01 1.33
C ASP A 123 -22.89 12.60 1.95
N ASN A 124 -22.12 11.66 1.38
CA ASN A 124 -22.00 10.28 1.83
C ASN A 124 -20.73 10.04 2.68
N SER A 125 -20.01 11.10 3.06
CA SER A 125 -18.75 11.03 3.83
C SER A 125 -17.58 10.38 3.08
N TYR A 126 -17.58 10.38 1.74
CA TYR A 126 -16.38 10.10 0.94
C TYR A 126 -15.48 11.34 0.89
N VAL A 127 -14.18 11.14 1.01
CA VAL A 127 -13.19 12.22 0.90
C VAL A 127 -13.12 12.68 -0.56
N ILE A 128 -13.36 13.97 -0.82
CA ILE A 128 -13.22 14.58 -2.15
C ILE A 128 -11.84 15.23 -2.27
N ARG A 129 -11.45 16.03 -1.26
CA ARG A 129 -10.19 16.78 -1.25
C ARG A 129 -9.69 17.05 0.16
N PHE A 130 -8.38 17.27 0.30
CA PHE A 130 -7.75 17.73 1.54
C PHE A 130 -6.45 18.47 1.23
N LYS A 131 -5.92 19.20 2.19
CA LYS A 131 -4.65 19.92 2.10
C LYS A 131 -3.49 18.97 1.88
N GLY A 132 -2.72 19.23 0.83
CA GLY A 132 -1.58 18.40 0.44
C GLY A 132 -1.96 17.18 -0.41
N MET A 133 -3.24 17.05 -0.78
CA MET A 133 -3.68 16.07 -1.76
C MET A 133 -3.13 16.44 -3.14
N ASN A 134 -2.57 15.45 -3.81
CA ASN A 134 -2.17 15.53 -5.21
C ASN A 134 -2.63 14.21 -5.85
N THR A 135 -3.46 14.25 -6.88
CA THR A 135 -4.00 13.03 -7.51
C THR A 135 -3.37 12.82 -8.87
N PHE A 136 -3.22 11.55 -9.26
CA PHE A 136 -2.82 11.19 -10.62
C PHE A 136 -4.03 11.15 -11.57
N GLU A 137 -5.21 10.90 -11.02
CA GLU A 137 -6.47 10.72 -11.73
C GLU A 137 -7.62 11.24 -10.87
N ASP A 138 -8.73 11.61 -11.50
CA ASP A 138 -9.95 12.00 -10.82
C ASP A 138 -10.82 10.76 -10.53
N TRP A 139 -11.61 10.82 -9.46
CA TRP A 139 -12.62 9.81 -9.22
C TRP A 139 -13.68 9.87 -10.33
N PRO A 140 -14.10 8.73 -10.92
CA PRO A 140 -15.12 8.74 -11.96
C PRO A 140 -16.43 9.34 -11.44
N GLU A 141 -17.08 10.14 -12.28
CA GLU A 141 -18.37 10.77 -11.96
C GLU A 141 -19.51 9.75 -11.79
N ASP A 142 -19.37 8.56 -12.37
CA ASP A 142 -20.32 7.44 -12.28
C ASP A 142 -19.83 6.32 -11.34
N PRO A 143 -20.27 6.25 -10.08
CA PRO A 143 -19.79 5.28 -9.09
C PRO A 143 -20.17 3.81 -9.36
N ILE A 144 -20.96 3.55 -10.41
CA ILE A 144 -21.41 2.20 -10.82
C ILE A 144 -20.59 1.70 -12.03
N ALA A 145 -19.88 2.57 -12.74
CA ALA A 145 -19.01 2.16 -13.82
C ALA A 145 -17.88 1.26 -13.24
N PRO A 146 -17.64 0.06 -13.80
CA PRO A 146 -16.46 -0.70 -13.43
C PRO A 146 -15.24 0.19 -13.59
N LEU A 147 -14.49 0.40 -12.50
CA LEU A 147 -13.17 1.03 -12.60
C LEU A 147 -12.34 0.14 -13.53
N GLU A 148 -12.16 0.58 -14.78
CA GLU A 148 -11.30 -0.13 -15.73
C GLU A 148 -9.93 -0.34 -15.08
N PRO A 149 -9.21 -1.45 -15.26
CA PRO A 149 -7.84 -1.53 -14.76
C PRO A 149 -7.00 -0.40 -15.38
N ILE A 150 -6.14 0.28 -14.60
CA ILE A 150 -5.17 1.21 -15.20
C ILE A 150 -4.22 0.35 -16.05
N LEU A 151 -3.95 0.80 -17.29
CA LEU A 151 -3.06 0.18 -18.29
C LEU A 151 -1.64 -0.14 -17.77
N ASP A 152 -1.26 0.35 -16.58
CA ASP A 152 -0.03 -0.03 -15.87
C ASP A 152 -0.05 -1.49 -15.38
N TYR A 153 -1.24 -2.05 -15.14
CA TYR A 153 -1.45 -3.42 -14.64
C TYR A 153 -2.09 -4.36 -15.67
N GLU A 154 -2.80 -3.78 -16.64
CA GLU A 154 -3.14 -4.39 -17.91
C GLU A 154 -2.30 -3.71 -19.00
N SER A 155 -0.99 -3.85 -18.90
CA SER A 155 -0.17 -3.55 -20.06
C SER A 155 -0.44 -4.65 -21.07
N ASP A 156 -1.25 -4.32 -22.05
CA ASP A 156 -1.21 -4.93 -23.38
C ASP A 156 0.11 -4.57 -24.10
N CYS A 157 0.99 -3.75 -23.49
CA CYS A 157 2.42 -3.93 -23.77
C CYS A 157 2.78 -5.29 -23.17
N GLU A 158 3.16 -6.23 -24.02
CA GLU A 158 3.78 -7.49 -23.63
C GLU A 158 5.05 -7.22 -22.80
N ILE A 159 4.91 -6.78 -21.55
CA ILE A 159 5.97 -6.81 -20.56
C ILE A 159 6.19 -8.30 -20.39
N SER A 160 7.30 -8.78 -20.97
CA SER A 160 7.68 -10.18 -20.90
C SER A 160 7.52 -10.67 -19.45
N SER A 161 7.05 -11.89 -19.28
CA SER A 161 7.00 -12.54 -17.97
C SER A 161 8.35 -12.43 -17.24
N GLU A 162 9.47 -12.35 -17.96
CA GLU A 162 10.79 -12.07 -17.38
C GLU A 162 10.95 -10.64 -16.82
N ASP A 163 10.43 -9.62 -17.47
CA ASP A 163 10.57 -8.23 -17.02
C ASP A 163 9.69 -7.95 -15.80
N LEU A 164 8.47 -8.48 -15.77
CA LEU A 164 7.60 -8.42 -14.60
C LEU A 164 8.23 -9.15 -13.40
N LYS A 165 8.85 -10.32 -13.63
CA LYS A 165 9.64 -11.02 -12.59
C LYS A 165 10.80 -10.16 -12.10
N ARG A 166 11.56 -9.51 -12.98
CA ARG A 166 12.68 -8.62 -12.60
C ARG A 166 12.23 -7.44 -11.74
N ILE A 167 11.09 -6.82 -12.08
CA ILE A 167 10.51 -5.72 -11.30
C ILE A 167 10.10 -6.22 -9.91
N LEU A 168 9.37 -7.34 -9.84
CA LEU A 168 8.93 -7.93 -8.56
C LEU A 168 10.12 -8.39 -7.71
N GLU A 169 11.17 -8.94 -8.32
CA GLU A 169 12.40 -9.32 -7.62
C GLU A 169 13.15 -8.11 -7.06
N ARG A 170 13.24 -7.01 -7.83
CA ARG A 170 13.80 -5.74 -7.36
C ARG A 170 13.00 -5.21 -6.17
N GLU A 171 11.66 -5.17 -6.27
CA GLU A 171 10.78 -4.70 -5.19
C GLU A 171 10.92 -5.59 -3.93
N ARG A 172 10.92 -6.91 -4.10
CA ARG A 172 11.15 -7.87 -3.00
C ARG A 172 12.52 -7.66 -2.34
N GLY A 173 13.55 -7.36 -3.14
CA GLY A 173 14.87 -6.98 -2.65
C GLY A 173 14.84 -5.74 -1.76
N LEU A 174 14.17 -4.67 -2.21
CA LEU A 174 14.01 -3.43 -1.45
C LEU A 174 13.23 -3.63 -0.14
N ILE A 175 12.14 -4.41 -0.17
CA ILE A 175 11.35 -4.75 1.02
C ILE A 175 12.23 -5.45 2.07
N ARG A 176 13.06 -6.41 1.64
CA ARG A 176 13.99 -7.14 2.52
C ARG A 176 15.12 -6.26 3.06
N GLN A 177 15.67 -5.37 2.26
CA GLN A 177 16.68 -4.39 2.69
C GLN A 177 16.12 -3.46 3.76
N ARG A 178 14.88 -2.96 3.56
CA ARG A 178 14.19 -2.12 4.54
C ARG A 178 13.91 -2.86 5.85
N ALA A 179 13.56 -4.14 5.78
CA ALA A 179 13.35 -4.98 6.96
C ALA A 179 14.65 -5.28 7.74
N THR A 180 15.81 -5.20 7.09
CA THR A 180 17.12 -5.46 7.70
C THR A 180 17.88 -4.20 8.13
N GLY A 181 17.31 -3.01 7.92
CA GLY A 181 17.94 -1.73 8.28
C GLY A 181 19.18 -1.37 7.45
N LYS A 182 19.45 -2.11 6.36
CA LYS A 182 20.59 -1.86 5.48
C LYS A 182 20.16 -0.88 4.40
N ALA A 183 20.63 0.36 4.47
CA ALA A 183 20.41 1.36 3.42
C ALA A 183 20.91 0.82 2.07
N PRO A 184 20.22 1.10 0.95
CA PRO A 184 20.69 0.69 -0.37
C PRO A 184 22.02 1.39 -0.65
N ALA A 185 23.01 0.62 -1.10
CA ALA A 185 24.25 1.18 -1.63
C ALA A 185 23.88 2.06 -2.82
N SER A 186 24.06 3.38 -2.65
CA SER A 186 23.85 4.36 -3.69
C SER A 186 24.77 4.06 -4.87
N ALA A 187 24.24 3.45 -5.92
CA ALA A 187 24.92 3.35 -7.21
C ALA A 187 24.72 4.69 -7.94
N VAL A 188 25.37 5.75 -7.45
CA VAL A 188 25.60 6.96 -8.25
C VAL A 188 26.72 6.62 -9.22
N PRO A 189 26.50 6.68 -10.55
CA PRO A 189 27.59 6.63 -11.50
C PRO A 189 28.45 7.87 -11.28
N GLN A 190 29.71 7.69 -10.87
CA GLN A 190 30.65 8.80 -10.85
C GLN A 190 30.90 9.24 -12.31
N LEU A 191 30.31 10.37 -12.68
CA LEU A 191 30.73 11.15 -13.84
C LEU A 191 32.11 11.73 -13.56
N THR A 192 33.15 11.04 -14.03
CA THR A 192 34.49 11.60 -14.16
C THR A 192 34.47 12.74 -15.17
N LEU A 193 34.59 13.97 -14.68
CA LEU A 193 34.88 15.14 -15.50
C LEU A 193 36.33 15.04 -16.03
N PRO A 194 36.60 15.33 -17.31
CA PRO A 194 37.96 15.39 -17.83
C PRO A 194 38.69 16.63 -17.31
N ALA A 195 39.98 16.47 -17.01
CA ALA A 195 40.85 17.53 -16.51
C ALA A 195 41.04 18.64 -17.57
N PRO A 196 41.17 19.92 -17.16
CA PRO A 196 41.45 21.01 -18.07
C PRO A 196 42.91 20.94 -18.56
N LEU A 197 43.10 21.31 -19.83
CA LEU A 197 44.40 21.50 -20.49
C LEU A 197 45.15 22.72 -19.96
#